data_AF-A0A075WP50-F1
#
_entry.id   AF-A0A075WP50-F1
#
_cell.length_a   1.000
_cell.length_b   1.000
_cell.length_c   1.000
_cell.angle_alpha   90.00
_cell.angle_beta   90.00
_cell.angle_gamma   90.00
#
_symmetry.space_group_name_H-M   'P 1'
#
loop_
_entity.id
_entity.type
_entity.pdbx_description
1 polymer ?
#
loop_
_entity_poly.entity_id
_entity_poly.type
_entity_poly.pdbx_seq_one_letter_code
_entity_poly.pdbx_strand_id
1 'polypeptide(L)'
;MDILSHTILIRFGILLSSLIFLTTAAAEEWSFVKLVDDPSHFGPGGMTADGTKIVFSKHTDGSYATHWDEEVFLMDLETKQVTRVTRNIYFDSYPTISPEGSKIAFVESERLQF
;
A
#
# COMPACT_ATOMS: atom_id res chain seq x y z
N MET A 1 37.25 28.56 13.75
CA MET A 1 35.82 28.80 13.48
C MET A 1 35.21 27.44 13.29
N ASP A 2 34.45 27.01 14.30
CA ASP A 2 34.07 25.62 14.58
C ASP A 2 33.09 25.01 13.58
N ILE A 3 33.22 23.70 13.35
CA ILE A 3 32.11 22.83 12.92
C ILE A 3 32.05 21.68 13.93
N LEU A 4 30.89 21.56 14.57
CA LEU A 4 30.62 20.72 15.74
C LEU A 4 30.81 19.22 15.45
N SER A 5 31.73 18.59 16.20
CA SER A 5 31.90 17.15 16.31
C SER A 5 30.70 16.54 17.04
N HIS A 6 29.93 15.69 16.35
CA HIS A 6 28.85 14.93 16.98
C HIS A 6 29.45 13.69 17.66
N THR A 7 29.62 13.77 18.98
CA THR A 7 30.00 12.62 19.80
C THR A 7 28.75 11.79 20.12
N ILE A 8 28.65 10.59 19.55
CA ILE A 8 27.65 9.59 19.96
C ILE A 8 28.16 8.90 21.23
N LEU A 9 27.48 9.10 22.35
CA LEU A 9 27.76 8.38 23.60
C LEU A 9 27.02 7.03 23.61
N ILE A 10 27.74 5.93 23.41
CA ILE A 10 27.24 4.58 23.71
C ILE A 10 27.63 4.25 25.15
N ARG A 11 26.66 4.08 26.07
CA ARG A 11 26.93 3.59 27.44
C ARG A 11 26.65 2.09 27.51
N PHE A 12 27.68 1.29 27.82
CA PHE A 12 27.58 -0.15 28.09
C PHE A 12 27.62 -0.43 29.60
N GLY A 13 26.77 -1.34 30.07
CA GLY A 13 26.91 -2.04 31.34
C GLY A 13 26.70 -3.54 31.11
N ILE A 14 27.70 -4.36 31.44
CA ILE A 14 27.79 -5.80 31.15
C ILE A 14 27.27 -6.61 32.35
N LEU A 15 26.54 -7.72 32.12
CA LEU A 15 26.81 -9.04 32.74
C LEU A 15 26.04 -10.21 32.09
N LEU A 16 26.82 -11.05 31.39
CA LEU A 16 26.69 -12.46 30.99
C LEU A 16 25.31 -13.09 30.68
N SER A 17 25.03 -13.36 29.40
CA SER A 17 25.24 -14.67 28.75
C SER A 17 24.57 -14.70 27.36
N SER A 18 25.36 -15.04 26.33
CA SER A 18 24.94 -15.28 24.92
C SER A 18 24.39 -14.08 24.13
N LEU A 19 25.17 -13.56 23.18
CA LEU A 19 24.74 -12.53 22.22
C LEU A 19 24.66 -13.12 20.81
N ILE A 20 23.48 -13.06 20.19
CA ILE A 20 23.32 -13.10 18.74
C ILE A 20 23.03 -11.68 18.31
N PHE A 21 23.91 -11.08 17.50
CA PHE A 21 23.61 -9.80 16.85
C PHE A 21 23.14 -10.08 15.43
N LEU A 22 21.91 -9.67 15.12
CA LEU A 22 21.50 -9.41 13.74
C LEU A 22 21.47 -7.89 13.61
N THR A 23 22.26 -7.33 12.70
CA THR A 23 22.11 -5.93 12.28
C THR A 23 21.91 -5.92 10.78
N THR A 24 20.90 -5.20 10.33
CA THR A 24 20.90 -4.61 9.00
C THR A 24 20.81 -3.10 9.23
N ALA A 25 21.76 -2.38 8.65
CA ALA A 25 21.75 -0.93 8.61
C ALA A 25 20.64 -0.49 7.66
N ALA A 26 19.73 0.34 8.19
CA ALA A 26 19.00 1.42 7.53
C ALA A 26 17.77 1.69 8.39
N ALA A 27 17.96 2.34 9.54
CA ALA A 27 16.84 3.04 10.17
C ALA A 27 16.59 4.29 9.32
N GLU A 28 16.05 4.11 8.12
CA GLU A 28 15.35 5.19 7.45
C GLU A 28 14.14 5.51 8.33
N GLU A 29 14.04 6.76 8.76
CA GLU A 29 12.85 7.22 9.47
C GLU A 29 11.62 6.92 8.60
N TRP A 30 10.63 6.27 9.19
CA TRP A 30 9.40 5.94 8.48
C TRP A 30 8.75 7.23 7.95
N SER A 31 8.58 7.31 6.64
CA SER A 31 7.76 8.36 6.03
C SER A 31 6.35 7.82 5.81
N PHE A 32 5.35 8.52 6.35
CA PHE A 32 3.95 8.20 6.13
C PHE A 32 3.41 9.08 5.02
N VAL A 33 3.04 8.47 3.89
CA VAL A 33 2.37 9.17 2.79
C VAL A 33 0.89 8.79 2.82
N LYS A 34 0.01 9.78 2.97
CA LYS A 34 -1.42 9.57 2.74
C LYS A 34 -1.62 9.28 1.26
N LEU A 35 -1.94 8.03 0.93
CA LEU A 35 -2.06 7.58 -0.46
C LEU A 35 -3.40 7.97 -1.08
N VAL A 36 -4.47 7.90 -0.30
CA VAL A 36 -5.81 8.33 -0.73
C VAL A 36 -6.56 9.03 0.41
N ASP A 37 -7.30 10.08 0.06
CA ASP A 37 -8.23 10.80 0.92
C ASP A 37 -9.68 10.53 0.50
N ASP A 38 -10.07 9.25 0.52
CA ASP A 38 -11.42 8.83 0.14
C ASP A 38 -11.93 7.75 1.13
N PRO A 39 -13.03 8.00 1.85
CA PRO A 39 -13.57 7.04 2.81
C PRO A 39 -14.23 5.82 2.15
N SER A 40 -14.44 5.83 0.83
CA SER A 40 -15.06 4.73 0.07
C SER A 40 -14.10 3.59 -0.30
N HIS A 41 -12.88 3.61 0.25
CA HIS A 41 -11.80 2.70 -0.10
C HIS A 41 -11.63 1.57 0.92
N PHE A 42 -11.45 0.35 0.41
CA PHE A 42 -10.86 -0.75 1.17
C PHE A 42 -9.35 -0.73 0.89
N GLY A 43 -8.53 -0.95 1.93
CA GLY A 43 -7.07 -0.70 1.89
C GLY A 43 -6.31 -1.38 0.74
N PRO A 44 -5.04 -1.00 0.49
CA PRO A 44 -4.28 -1.51 -0.65
C PRO A 44 -4.13 -3.02 -0.55
N GLY A 45 -4.51 -3.73 -1.61
CA GLY A 45 -4.42 -5.18 -1.69
C GLY A 45 -3.07 -5.69 -2.26
N GLY A 46 -2.16 -4.77 -2.59
CA GLY A 46 -0.79 -5.08 -2.97
C GLY A 46 -0.01 -3.86 -3.50
N MET A 47 1.30 -4.03 -3.63
CA MET A 47 2.24 -3.05 -4.16
C MET A 47 3.29 -3.75 -5.04
N THR A 48 3.78 -3.08 -6.08
CA THR A 48 4.89 -3.58 -6.90
C THR A 48 6.20 -3.60 -6.12
N ALA A 49 7.15 -4.45 -6.53
CA ALA A 49 8.42 -4.64 -5.80
C ALA A 49 9.31 -3.38 -5.78
N ASP A 50 9.18 -2.53 -6.79
CA ASP A 50 9.82 -1.21 -6.86
C ASP A 50 9.13 -0.14 -6.00
N GLY A 51 8.00 -0.47 -5.37
CA GLY A 51 7.21 0.45 -4.55
C GLY A 51 6.49 1.54 -5.36
N THR A 52 6.46 1.47 -6.69
CA THR A 52 5.92 2.58 -7.52
C THR A 52 4.42 2.52 -7.69
N LYS A 53 3.78 1.35 -7.55
CA LYS A 53 2.34 1.19 -7.80
C LYS A 53 1.65 0.41 -6.71
N ILE A 54 0.43 0.82 -6.38
CA ILE A 54 -0.48 0.08 -5.50
C ILE A 54 -1.77 -0.26 -6.22
N VAL A 55 -2.42 -1.30 -5.75
CA VAL A 55 -3.74 -1.72 -6.21
C VAL A 55 -4.70 -1.70 -5.02
N PHE A 56 -5.92 -1.24 -5.25
CA PHE A 56 -6.97 -1.13 -4.23
C PHE A 56 -8.34 -1.27 -4.87
N SER A 57 -9.36 -1.54 -4.06
CA SER A 57 -10.75 -1.47 -4.49
C SER A 57 -11.43 -0.23 -3.95
N LYS A 58 -12.35 0.31 -4.73
CA LYS A 58 -13.07 1.55 -4.41
C LYS A 58 -14.53 1.41 -4.80
N HIS A 59 -15.43 1.88 -3.94
CA HIS A 59 -16.80 2.09 -4.38
C HIS A 59 -16.89 3.20 -5.41
N THR A 60 -17.48 2.90 -6.55
CA THR A 60 -17.74 3.89 -7.58
C THR A 60 -19.19 4.32 -7.52
N ASP A 61 -19.41 5.62 -7.66
CA ASP A 61 -20.74 6.20 -7.82
C ASP A 61 -21.27 5.78 -9.21
N GLY A 62 -21.74 4.55 -9.32
CA GLY A 62 -22.19 3.97 -10.58
C GLY A 62 -23.35 4.79 -11.17
N SER A 63 -23.27 5.10 -12.46
CA SER A 63 -24.32 5.78 -13.24
C SER A 63 -25.61 4.97 -13.39
N TYR A 64 -25.64 3.73 -12.92
CA TYR A 64 -26.77 2.82 -13.04
C TYR A 64 -27.69 2.92 -11.82
N ALA A 65 -28.18 4.14 -11.57
CA ALA A 65 -29.34 4.54 -10.77
C ALA A 65 -29.52 4.01 -9.33
N THR A 66 -28.94 2.88 -8.93
CA THR A 66 -29.13 2.32 -7.61
C THR A 66 -27.96 1.38 -7.23
N HIS A 67 -27.32 1.72 -6.10
CA HIS A 67 -26.46 0.89 -5.25
C HIS A 67 -24.98 0.73 -5.64
N TRP A 68 -24.14 0.82 -4.60
CA TRP A 68 -22.70 0.56 -4.51
C TRP A 68 -22.20 -0.40 -5.58
N ASP A 69 -21.21 0.05 -6.35
CA ASP A 69 -20.40 -0.74 -7.29
C ASP A 69 -18.98 -0.73 -6.75
N GLU A 70 -18.29 -1.87 -6.66
CA GLU A 70 -16.91 -1.94 -6.15
C GLU A 70 -15.99 -2.40 -7.27
N GLU A 71 -14.95 -1.60 -7.52
CA GLU A 71 -14.11 -1.78 -8.70
C GLU A 71 -12.64 -1.70 -8.31
N VAL A 72 -11.80 -2.36 -9.11
CA VAL A 72 -10.35 -2.41 -8.90
C VAL A 72 -9.67 -1.23 -9.58
N PHE A 73 -8.76 -0.60 -8.85
CA PHE A 73 -7.97 0.53 -9.29
C PHE A 73 -6.48 0.28 -9.09
N LEU A 74 -5.68 0.85 -9.98
CA LEU A 74 -4.23 0.91 -9.91
C LEU A 74 -3.82 2.37 -9.74
N MET A 75 -2.98 2.66 -8.75
CA MET A 75 -2.41 3.99 -8.55
C MET A 75 -0.90 3.94 -8.71
N ASP A 76 -0.38 4.87 -9.49
CA ASP A 76 1.03 5.19 -9.55
C ASP A 76 1.37 6.20 -8.44
N LEU A 77 2.29 5.85 -7.55
CA LEU A 77 2.61 6.62 -6.35
C LEU A 77 3.50 7.83 -6.62
N GLU A 78 4.28 7.80 -7.70
CA GLU A 78 5.16 8.89 -8.10
C GLU A 78 4.34 10.01 -8.75
N THR A 79 3.51 9.65 -9.73
CA THR A 79 2.69 10.60 -10.50
C THR A 79 1.35 10.93 -9.85
N LYS A 80 0.92 10.13 -8.87
CA LYS A 80 -0.42 10.16 -8.26
C LYS A 80 -1.57 9.82 -9.23
N GLN A 81 -1.26 9.28 -10.40
CA GLN A 81 -2.28 8.90 -11.38
C GLN A 81 -3.04 7.65 -10.90
N VAL A 82 -4.38 7.69 -10.98
CA VAL A 82 -5.26 6.57 -10.66
C VAL A 82 -5.95 6.08 -11.92
N THR A 83 -5.90 4.77 -12.16
CA THR A 83 -6.52 4.10 -13.32
C THR A 83 -7.50 3.04 -12.84
N ARG A 84 -8.76 3.10 -13.32
CA ARG A 84 -9.77 2.05 -13.11
C ARG A 84 -9.44 0.84 -14.00
N VAL A 85 -9.21 -0.31 -13.39
CA VAL A 85 -8.81 -1.57 -14.06
C VAL A 85 -10.02 -2.35 -14.55
N THR A 86 -11.07 -2.43 -13.73
CA THR A 86 -12.30 -3.17 -14.01
C THR A 86 -13.48 -2.22 -14.25
N ARG A 87 -14.41 -2.63 -15.12
CA ARG A 87 -15.61 -1.86 -15.50
C ARG A 87 -16.73 -2.83 -15.86
N ASN A 88 -17.49 -3.28 -14.88
CA ASN A 88 -18.58 -4.23 -15.10
C ASN A 88 -19.77 -3.95 -14.17
N ILE A 89 -20.66 -4.95 -14.04
CA ILE A 89 -21.88 -4.88 -13.22
C ILE A 89 -21.77 -5.73 -11.93
N TYR A 90 -20.59 -6.26 -11.66
CA TYR A 90 -20.28 -7.15 -10.55
C TYR A 90 -19.45 -6.41 -9.50
N PHE A 91 -19.28 -7.04 -8.33
CA PHE A 91 -18.38 -6.51 -7.31
C PHE A 91 -16.99 -7.11 -7.48
N ASP A 92 -16.02 -6.26 -7.82
CA ASP A 92 -14.62 -6.62 -7.95
C ASP A 92 -13.82 -6.15 -6.74
N SER A 93 -13.42 -7.11 -5.91
CA SER A 93 -12.89 -6.89 -4.57
C SER A 93 -11.59 -7.67 -4.30
N TYR A 94 -10.95 -7.35 -3.18
CA TYR A 94 -9.72 -7.99 -2.69
C TYR A 94 -8.61 -8.13 -3.75
N PRO A 95 -8.25 -7.05 -4.44
CA PRO A 95 -7.30 -7.17 -5.54
C PRO A 95 -5.86 -7.37 -5.03
N THR A 96 -4.98 -7.95 -5.84
CA THR A 96 -3.54 -8.03 -5.58
C THR A 96 -2.76 -7.90 -6.88
N ILE A 97 -1.52 -7.42 -6.82
CA ILE A 97 -0.66 -7.18 -7.99
C ILE A 97 0.61 -8.03 -7.91
N SER A 98 1.01 -8.59 -9.05
CA SER A 98 2.30 -9.28 -9.17
C SER A 98 3.48 -8.34 -8.84
N PRO A 99 4.59 -8.84 -8.30
CA PRO A 99 5.76 -8.01 -7.97
C PRO A 99 6.26 -7.13 -9.12
N GLU A 100 6.24 -7.65 -10.35
CA GLU A 100 6.65 -6.92 -11.57
C GLU A 100 5.58 -5.98 -12.14
N GLY A 101 4.39 -5.93 -11.52
CA GLY A 101 3.28 -5.08 -11.95
C GLY A 101 2.50 -5.56 -13.18
N SER A 102 2.80 -6.75 -13.71
CA SER A 102 2.25 -7.23 -14.98
C SER A 102 0.87 -7.92 -14.86
N LYS A 103 0.47 -8.33 -13.66
CA LYS A 103 -0.79 -9.06 -13.41
C LYS A 103 -1.49 -8.53 -12.18
N ILE A 104 -2.82 -8.50 -12.26
CA ILE A 104 -3.70 -8.21 -11.13
C ILE A 104 -4.65 -9.41 -10.99
N ALA A 105 -4.80 -9.92 -9.77
CA ALA A 105 -5.81 -10.90 -9.42
C ALA A 105 -6.82 -10.24 -8.47
N PHE A 106 -8.10 -10.62 -8.57
CA PHE A 106 -9.19 -10.06 -7.77
C PHE A 106 -10.32 -11.08 -7.67
N VAL A 107 -11.26 -10.83 -6.77
CA VAL A 107 -12.48 -11.63 -6.61
C VAL A 107 -13.64 -10.86 -7.23
N GLU A 108 -14.18 -11.41 -8.30
CA GLU A 108 -15.48 -10.99 -8.85
C GLU A 108 -16.59 -11.74 -8.09
N SER A 109 -17.62 -11.03 -7.66
CA SER A 109 -18.80 -11.65 -7.05
C SER A 109 -20.09 -11.06 -7.61
N GLU A 110 -21.07 -11.95 -7.79
CA GLU A 110 -22.40 -11.54 -8.25
C GLU A 110 -23.08 -10.67 -7.19
N ARG A 111 -23.84 -9.68 -7.66
CA ARG A 111 -24.69 -8.87 -6.79
C ARG A 111 -25.78 -9.76 -6.20
N LEU A 112 -25.86 -9.85 -4.87
CA LEU A 112 -27.04 -10.41 -4.21
C LEU A 112 -28.26 -9.58 -4.61
N GLN A 113 -29.12 -10.16 -5.44
CA GLN A 113 -30.41 -9.56 -5.80
C GLN A 113 -31.40 -9.91 -4.68
N PHE A 114 -31.84 -8.90 -3.93
CA PHE A 114 -32.96 -9.01 -3.00
C PHE A 114 -34.17 -8.28 -3.57
#